data_AF-A0AAE0P0B3-F1
#
_entry.id   AF-A0AAE0P0B3-F1
#
_cell.length_a   1.000
_cell.length_b   1.000
_cell.length_c   1.000
_cell.angle_alpha   90.00
_cell.angle_beta   90.00
_cell.angle_gamma   90.00
#
_symmetry.space_group_name_H-M   'P 1'
#
loop_
_entity.id
_entity.type
_entity.pdbx_description
1 polymer ?
#
loop_
_entity_poly.entity_id
_entity_poly.type
_entity_poly.pdbx_seq_one_letter_code
_entity_poly.pdbx_strand_id
1 'polypeptide(L)'
;MDEDTVLRSVTATIDASGVFLVFITLCVFLLPVFLIFPPVPPSKRDALLQTHSSVSLTRSGLETNVSPDKSSQVSPGTIRSLWIYPVKSCKGIEVGQSKVLPTGLEFDRIYTFAQLKSRFPVSLDASDEEKSEHKWEFITQRKYPLLATVQVDLYVPDISKSRAQPQLSKSGDVFIVVHFPWREAGFRGVLQWIAAKLARGRHAVPEKEIVLPAAFPPQQEIEERGYTYEPVTIWKDTIMALNMEADLPRELAPYLGVSNRLGIFRVDPARLRQVFRCAPTKADAGYQPLTGFQDAYPLHLLNLSSLRDLDAKIQKDDNLRNLDPRRFRANIIIDGLSAYDEETWKTLRFTPGPSSRHQPSRFHVSCRTVRCKLPNVDPDNGVRHPVEPDKALRKFRDVDEGAKYKGCLGMQLTPLFDKMQSPDDLESYVEVGMFVDILDRGTHVYISQ
;
A
#
# COMPACT_ATOMS: atom_id res chain seq x y z
N MET A 1 -28.98 8.98 -61.55
CA MET A 1 -28.44 7.63 -61.31
C MET A 1 -28.24 7.57 -59.81
N ASP A 2 -29.10 6.84 -59.11
CA ASP A 2 -29.30 6.93 -57.66
C ASP A 2 -28.08 6.43 -56.87
N GLU A 3 -27.57 7.25 -55.94
CA GLU A 3 -26.49 6.89 -55.00
C GLU A 3 -26.82 5.63 -54.19
N ASP A 4 -28.10 5.40 -53.88
CA ASP A 4 -28.58 4.21 -53.17
C ASP A 4 -28.42 2.91 -53.97
N THR A 5 -28.38 2.99 -55.31
CA THR A 5 -28.20 1.81 -56.17
C THR A 5 -26.73 1.40 -56.25
N VAL A 6 -25.82 2.37 -56.17
CA VAL A 6 -24.37 2.14 -56.16
C VAL A 6 -23.93 1.55 -54.81
N LEU A 7 -24.46 2.08 -53.69
CA LEU A 7 -24.13 1.54 -52.36
C LEU A 7 -24.62 0.10 -52.17
N ARG A 8 -25.77 -0.25 -52.75
CA ARG A 8 -26.32 -1.62 -52.72
C ARG A 8 -25.57 -2.61 -53.61
N SER A 9 -24.97 -2.19 -54.72
CA SER A 9 -24.16 -3.10 -55.56
C SER A 9 -22.76 -3.34 -54.98
N VAL A 10 -22.18 -2.33 -54.31
CA VAL A 10 -20.89 -2.44 -53.62
C VAL A 10 -21.01 -3.32 -52.37
N THR A 11 -22.15 -3.28 -51.66
CA THR A 11 -22.38 -4.15 -50.50
C THR A 11 -22.74 -5.59 -50.89
N ALA A 12 -23.33 -5.82 -52.07
CA ALA A 12 -23.67 -7.15 -52.58
C ALA A 12 -22.48 -7.94 -53.14
N THR A 13 -21.31 -7.32 -53.32
CA THR A 13 -20.09 -7.93 -53.91
C THR A 13 -19.00 -8.28 -52.90
N ILE A 14 -19.22 -7.99 -51.61
CA ILE A 14 -18.29 -8.38 -50.55
C ILE A 14 -18.55 -9.85 -50.20
N ASP A 15 -17.85 -10.76 -50.89
CA ASP A 15 -17.84 -12.18 -50.57
C ASP A 15 -17.21 -12.40 -49.18
N ALA A 16 -17.98 -12.99 -48.26
CA ALA A 16 -17.55 -13.29 -46.91
C ALA A 16 -16.27 -14.14 -46.88
N SER A 17 -16.09 -15.03 -47.86
CA SER A 17 -14.88 -15.84 -48.01
C SER A 17 -13.66 -14.99 -48.39
N GLY A 18 -13.83 -14.00 -49.26
CA GLY A 18 -12.77 -13.05 -49.63
C GLY A 18 -12.33 -12.17 -48.46
N VAL A 19 -13.29 -11.64 -47.69
CA VAL A 19 -12.98 -10.85 -46.47
C VAL A 19 -12.27 -11.70 -45.43
N PHE A 20 -12.71 -12.95 -45.24
CA PHE A 20 -12.09 -13.88 -44.32
C PHE A 20 -10.65 -14.23 -44.73
N LEU A 21 -10.42 -14.46 -46.02
CA LEU A 21 -9.07 -14.72 -46.55
C LEU A 21 -8.14 -13.53 -46.30
N VAL A 22 -8.57 -12.31 -46.63
CA VAL A 22 -7.78 -11.09 -46.39
C VAL A 22 -7.48 -10.91 -44.90
N PHE A 23 -8.46 -11.16 -44.03
CA PHE A 23 -8.27 -11.09 -42.58
C PHE A 23 -7.23 -12.11 -42.09
N ILE A 24 -7.34 -13.39 -42.52
CA ILE A 24 -6.34 -14.42 -42.16
C ILE A 24 -4.96 -14.06 -42.69
N THR A 25 -4.85 -13.59 -43.93
CA THR A 25 -3.56 -13.18 -44.50
C THR A 25 -2.95 -12.04 -43.68
N LEU A 26 -3.73 -11.01 -43.34
CA LEU A 26 -3.27 -9.94 -42.45
C LEU A 26 -2.84 -10.47 -41.09
N CYS A 27 -3.59 -11.39 -40.46
CA CYS A 27 -3.18 -12.00 -39.20
C CYS A 27 -1.88 -12.80 -39.33
N VAL A 28 -1.71 -13.62 -40.37
CA VAL A 28 -0.51 -14.45 -40.57
C VAL A 28 0.74 -13.60 -40.78
N PHE A 29 0.63 -12.46 -41.48
CA PHE A 29 1.78 -11.57 -41.71
C PHE A 29 2.03 -10.59 -40.56
N LEU A 30 0.99 -10.05 -39.92
CA LEU A 30 1.14 -9.05 -38.86
C LEU A 30 1.43 -9.68 -37.50
N LEU A 31 0.93 -10.89 -37.20
CA LEU A 31 1.11 -11.52 -35.90
C LEU A 31 2.59 -11.82 -35.58
N PRO A 32 3.42 -12.35 -36.51
CA PRO A 32 4.86 -12.48 -36.29
C PRO A 32 5.54 -11.12 -36.08
N VAL A 33 5.13 -10.10 -36.83
CA VAL A 33 5.66 -8.73 -36.66
C VAL A 33 5.35 -8.19 -35.27
N PHE A 34 4.12 -8.38 -34.77
CA PHE A 34 3.74 -7.95 -33.42
C PHE A 34 4.36 -8.80 -32.29
N LEU A 35 4.75 -10.05 -32.57
CA LEU A 35 5.48 -10.88 -31.60
C LEU A 35 6.95 -10.48 -31.50
N ILE A 36 7.58 -10.10 -32.62
CA ILE A 36 8.99 -9.69 -32.66
C ILE A 36 9.15 -8.21 -32.29
N PHE A 37 8.23 -7.37 -32.76
CA PHE A 37 8.17 -5.92 -32.51
C PHE A 37 6.81 -5.59 -31.88
N PRO A 38 6.63 -5.88 -30.58
CA PRO A 38 5.42 -5.48 -29.89
C PRO A 38 5.23 -3.97 -30.06
N PRO A 39 4.03 -3.49 -30.43
CA PRO A 39 3.78 -2.08 -30.72
C PRO A 39 3.65 -1.25 -29.44
N VAL A 40 4.20 -1.75 -28.33
CA VAL A 40 4.13 -1.15 -27.01
C VAL A 40 5.55 -0.97 -26.52
N PRO A 41 5.95 0.25 -26.12
CA PRO A 41 7.26 0.48 -25.55
C PRO A 41 7.45 -0.38 -24.28
N PRO A 42 8.69 -0.78 -23.96
CA PRO A 42 8.98 -1.50 -22.73
C PRO A 42 8.46 -0.69 -21.53
N SER A 43 7.88 -1.37 -20.55
CA SER A 43 7.38 -0.69 -19.35
C SER A 43 8.54 -0.13 -18.52
N LYS A 44 8.25 0.83 -17.64
CA LYS A 44 9.28 1.38 -16.75
C LYS A 44 9.79 0.28 -15.80
N ARG A 45 8.93 -0.68 -15.46
CA ARG A 45 9.30 -1.88 -14.69
C ARG A 45 10.21 -2.83 -15.43
N ASP A 46 9.99 -3.06 -16.72
CA ASP A 46 10.87 -3.91 -17.52
C ASP A 46 12.29 -3.31 -17.58
N ALA A 47 12.39 -1.98 -17.67
CA ALA A 47 13.67 -1.28 -17.59
C ALA A 47 14.33 -1.44 -16.21
N LEU A 48 13.58 -1.27 -15.11
CA LEU A 48 14.11 -1.46 -13.76
C LEU A 48 14.59 -2.89 -13.50
N LEU A 49 13.91 -3.90 -14.03
CA LEU A 49 14.29 -5.31 -13.85
C LEU A 49 15.67 -5.67 -14.44
N GLN A 50 16.20 -4.83 -15.32
CA GLN A 50 17.55 -4.97 -15.89
C GLN A 50 18.65 -4.68 -14.87
N THR A 51 18.40 -3.80 -13.88
CA THR A 51 19.40 -3.34 -12.90
C THR A 51 18.98 -3.60 -11.44
N HIS A 52 17.69 -3.77 -11.19
CA HIS A 52 17.09 -3.91 -9.87
C HIS A 52 16.36 -5.26 -9.73
N SER A 53 16.08 -5.63 -8.49
CA SER A 53 15.26 -6.78 -8.12
C SER A 53 14.07 -6.33 -7.28
N SER A 54 12.91 -6.96 -7.54
CA SER A 54 11.69 -6.69 -6.77
C SER A 54 11.80 -7.32 -5.39
N VAL A 55 11.37 -6.57 -4.36
CA VAL A 55 11.36 -7.03 -2.96
C VAL A 55 10.11 -7.86 -2.62
N SER A 56 9.08 -7.78 -3.46
CA SER A 56 7.81 -8.48 -3.26
C SER A 56 7.99 -10.00 -3.23
N LEU A 57 7.42 -10.67 -2.23
CA LEU A 57 7.43 -12.14 -2.16
C LEU A 57 6.61 -12.75 -3.29
N THR A 58 7.15 -13.79 -3.93
CA THR A 58 6.46 -14.54 -5.00
C THR A 58 5.34 -15.45 -4.46
N ARG A 59 5.40 -15.84 -3.18
CA ARG A 59 4.38 -16.63 -2.49
C ARG A 59 4.05 -15.99 -1.16
N SER A 60 2.76 -15.81 -0.88
CA SER A 60 2.34 -15.17 0.36
C SER A 60 2.45 -16.11 1.56
N GLY A 61 2.97 -15.59 2.69
CA GLY A 61 2.91 -16.29 3.97
C GLY A 61 1.48 -16.53 4.46
N LEU A 62 0.50 -15.81 3.89
CA LEU A 62 -0.91 -15.91 4.23
C LEU A 62 -1.67 -17.01 3.46
N GLU A 63 -1.14 -17.53 2.34
CA GLU A 63 -1.82 -18.53 1.49
C GLU A 63 -2.10 -19.86 2.20
N THR A 64 -1.31 -20.22 3.22
CA THR A 64 -1.48 -21.47 3.97
C THR A 64 -2.60 -21.43 5.02
N ASN A 65 -3.34 -20.32 5.14
CA ASN A 65 -4.35 -20.11 6.19
C ASN A 65 -5.72 -20.77 5.92
N VAL A 66 -5.88 -21.50 4.82
CA VAL A 66 -7.20 -22.04 4.40
C VAL A 66 -7.53 -23.41 5.04
N SER A 67 -6.65 -24.02 5.84
CA SER A 67 -6.99 -25.26 6.56
C SER A 67 -7.44 -24.97 8.00
N PRO A 68 -8.73 -25.16 8.33
CA PRO A 68 -9.27 -24.99 9.69
C PRO A 68 -8.78 -26.05 10.71
N ASP A 69 -8.12 -27.12 10.25
CA ASP A 69 -7.80 -28.31 11.05
C ASP A 69 -6.50 -28.27 11.86
N LYS A 70 -5.70 -27.19 11.80
CA LYS A 70 -4.50 -27.04 12.67
C LYS A 70 -4.78 -26.24 13.95
N SER A 71 -6.02 -26.21 14.41
CA SER A 71 -6.51 -25.30 15.45
C SER A 71 -6.28 -25.75 16.91
N SER A 72 -5.58 -26.86 17.16
CA SER A 72 -5.50 -27.44 18.52
C SER A 72 -4.10 -27.51 19.14
N GLN A 73 -3.04 -27.03 18.48
CA GLN A 73 -1.71 -26.99 19.08
C GLN A 73 -1.21 -25.54 19.24
N VAL A 74 -1.15 -25.09 20.49
CA VAL A 74 -0.39 -23.90 20.89
C VAL A 74 1.05 -24.14 20.45
N SER A 75 1.44 -23.47 19.38
CA SER A 75 2.79 -23.46 18.86
C SER A 75 3.49 -22.21 19.40
N PRO A 76 4.83 -22.16 19.45
CA PRO A 76 5.50 -20.91 19.78
C PRO A 76 5.03 -19.83 18.78
N GLY A 77 4.62 -18.68 19.30
CA GLY A 77 4.15 -17.57 18.48
C GLY A 77 5.24 -17.11 17.51
N THR A 78 4.92 -16.88 16.25
CA THR A 78 5.89 -16.44 15.23
C THR A 78 5.34 -15.36 14.32
N ILE A 79 6.23 -14.55 13.74
CA ILE A 79 5.90 -13.65 12.63
C ILE A 79 5.56 -14.50 11.41
N ARG A 80 4.30 -14.47 10.98
CA ARG A 80 3.81 -15.21 9.82
C ARG A 80 4.01 -14.43 8.52
N SER A 81 3.88 -13.12 8.56
CA SER A 81 3.93 -12.27 7.37
C SER A 81 4.27 -10.82 7.76
N LEU A 82 5.04 -10.14 6.90
CA LEU A 82 5.44 -8.74 7.08
C LEU A 82 4.97 -7.93 5.87
N TRP A 83 4.47 -6.73 6.12
CA TRP A 83 3.90 -5.85 5.11
C TRP A 83 4.37 -4.42 5.27
N ILE A 84 4.71 -3.80 4.14
CA ILE A 84 4.96 -2.36 4.04
C ILE A 84 3.93 -1.73 3.09
N TYR A 85 3.61 -0.46 3.33
CA TYR A 85 2.68 0.32 2.51
C TYR A 85 3.36 1.62 2.06
N PRO A 86 4.28 1.59 1.07
CA PRO A 86 5.07 2.76 0.71
C PRO A 86 4.25 3.98 0.34
N VAL A 87 3.12 3.76 -0.34
CA VAL A 87 2.09 4.76 -0.58
C VAL A 87 0.88 4.49 0.32
N LYS A 88 0.56 5.44 1.19
CA LYS A 88 -0.60 5.37 2.08
C LYS A 88 -1.87 5.11 1.28
N SER A 89 -2.71 4.22 1.81
CA SER A 89 -4.01 3.83 1.22
C SER A 89 -3.93 2.98 -0.04
N CYS A 90 -2.76 2.79 -0.66
CA CYS A 90 -2.57 1.86 -1.77
C CYS A 90 -2.37 0.42 -1.29
N LYS A 91 -2.29 -0.53 -2.22
CA LYS A 91 -2.00 -1.92 -1.90
C LYS A 91 -0.63 -2.05 -1.22
N GLY A 92 -0.54 -2.96 -0.25
CA GLY A 92 0.70 -3.25 0.46
C GLY A 92 1.58 -4.24 -0.29
N ILE A 93 2.86 -4.25 0.09
CA ILE A 93 3.87 -5.20 -0.38
C ILE A 93 4.18 -6.14 0.76
N GLU A 94 4.10 -7.45 0.50
CA GLU A 94 4.57 -8.46 1.44
C GLU A 94 6.08 -8.67 1.28
N VAL A 95 6.81 -8.63 2.38
CA VAL A 95 8.27 -8.70 2.42
C VAL A 95 8.72 -9.83 3.35
N GLY A 96 9.88 -10.44 3.06
CA GLY A 96 10.44 -11.49 3.91
C GLY A 96 11.14 -10.96 5.16
N GLN A 97 11.70 -9.75 5.07
CA GLN A 97 12.37 -9.03 6.14
C GLN A 97 12.28 -7.53 5.90
N SER A 98 12.47 -6.73 6.94
CA SER A 98 12.54 -5.28 6.84
C SER A 98 13.37 -4.70 7.99
N LYS A 99 14.13 -3.64 7.69
CA LYS A 99 14.76 -2.81 8.71
C LYS A 99 13.68 -2.05 9.48
N VAL A 100 13.85 -1.95 10.79
CA VAL A 100 12.98 -1.24 11.72
C VAL A 100 13.69 0.06 12.12
N LEU A 101 13.01 1.17 11.86
CA LEU A 101 13.44 2.54 12.11
C LEU A 101 12.53 3.18 13.17
N PRO A 102 12.87 4.37 13.71
CA PRO A 102 11.99 5.16 14.58
C PRO A 102 10.57 5.39 14.03
N THR A 103 10.43 5.39 12.70
CA THR A 103 9.16 5.58 11.98
C THR A 103 8.40 4.28 11.69
N GLY A 104 8.98 3.11 11.99
CA GLY A 104 8.38 1.80 11.74
C GLY A 104 9.21 0.96 10.78
N LEU A 105 8.57 0.21 9.88
CA LEU A 105 9.28 -0.56 8.86
C LEU A 105 9.83 0.37 7.79
N GLU A 106 11.03 0.07 7.28
CA GLU A 106 11.66 0.82 6.21
C GLU A 106 10.74 0.91 4.98
N PHE A 107 10.71 2.10 4.37
CA PHE A 107 9.83 2.47 3.26
C PHE A 107 8.33 2.46 3.57
N ASP A 108 7.87 2.24 4.80
CA ASP A 108 6.44 2.26 5.12
C ASP A 108 5.88 3.70 5.19
N ARG A 109 4.83 3.96 4.40
CA ARG A 109 4.01 5.19 4.40
C ARG A 109 4.85 6.47 4.24
N ILE A 110 5.82 6.44 3.34
CA ILE A 110 6.64 7.60 2.97
C ILE A 110 5.97 8.50 1.94
N TYR A 111 4.97 7.98 1.23
CA TYR A 111 4.13 8.72 0.29
C TYR A 111 2.66 8.73 0.71
N THR A 112 1.91 9.78 0.35
CA THR A 112 0.44 9.77 0.37
C THR A 112 -0.12 10.52 -0.83
N PHE A 113 -1.28 10.10 -1.31
CA PHE A 113 -2.09 10.95 -2.18
C PHE A 113 -2.89 11.95 -1.35
N ALA A 114 -3.05 13.16 -1.87
CA ALA A 114 -3.95 14.18 -1.33
C ALA A 114 -4.70 14.88 -2.46
N GLN A 115 -5.87 15.42 -2.15
CA GLN A 115 -6.64 16.24 -3.08
C GLN A 115 -6.66 17.68 -2.59
N LEU A 116 -6.63 18.63 -3.51
CA LEU A 116 -6.76 20.04 -3.20
C LEU A 116 -8.24 20.38 -3.02
N LYS A 117 -8.66 20.74 -1.81
CA LYS A 117 -10.03 21.16 -1.52
C LYS A 117 -10.08 22.63 -1.17
N SER A 118 -11.09 23.33 -1.65
CA SER A 118 -11.50 24.59 -1.05
C SER A 118 -12.10 24.32 0.33
N ARG A 119 -11.79 25.21 1.28
CA ARG A 119 -12.42 25.20 2.60
C ARG A 119 -13.93 25.43 2.40
N PHE A 120 -14.77 24.44 2.67
CA PHE A 120 -16.23 24.64 2.67
C PHE A 120 -16.88 23.66 3.67
N PRO A 121 -17.81 24.10 4.53
CA PRO A 121 -18.31 25.48 4.69
C PRO A 121 -17.29 26.39 5.39
N VAL A 122 -17.30 27.68 5.01
CA VAL A 122 -16.47 28.72 5.64
C VAL A 122 -17.36 29.56 6.58
N SER A 123 -16.80 30.11 7.66
CA SER A 123 -17.53 31.07 8.50
C SER A 123 -17.99 32.28 7.66
N LEU A 124 -19.13 32.85 8.02
CA LEU A 124 -19.64 34.08 7.37
C LEU A 124 -18.65 35.25 7.51
N ASP A 125 -17.88 35.26 8.61
CA ASP A 125 -16.91 36.31 8.94
C ASP A 125 -15.51 36.08 8.35
N ALA A 126 -15.29 34.99 7.60
CA ALA A 126 -13.99 34.71 7.01
C ALA A 126 -13.66 35.69 5.87
N SER A 127 -12.37 35.99 5.70
CA SER A 127 -11.93 36.86 4.60
C SER A 127 -12.16 36.20 3.25
N ASP A 128 -12.22 37.01 2.18
CA ASP A 128 -12.38 36.46 0.84
C ASP A 128 -11.14 35.65 0.41
N GLU A 129 -9.95 35.97 0.92
CA GLU A 129 -8.77 35.12 0.76
C GLU A 129 -8.95 33.77 1.47
N GLU A 130 -9.42 33.75 2.72
CA GLU A 130 -9.67 32.51 3.47
C GLU A 130 -10.77 31.64 2.83
N LYS A 131 -11.76 32.26 2.19
CA LYS A 131 -12.79 31.55 1.42
C LYS A 131 -12.23 30.91 0.15
N SER A 132 -11.22 31.54 -0.45
CA SER A 132 -10.53 31.05 -1.64
C SER A 132 -9.37 30.09 -1.34
N GLU A 133 -8.94 30.01 -0.07
CA GLU A 133 -7.80 29.21 0.32
C GLU A 133 -8.05 27.72 0.07
N HIS A 134 -7.12 27.12 -0.67
CA HIS A 134 -7.14 25.70 -0.95
C HIS A 134 -6.24 24.96 0.04
N LYS A 135 -6.74 23.84 0.56
CA LYS A 135 -6.01 22.97 1.49
C LYS A 135 -5.85 21.58 0.89
N TRP A 136 -4.64 21.05 0.96
CA TRP A 136 -4.40 19.66 0.61
C TRP A 136 -4.90 18.73 1.73
N GLU A 137 -5.83 17.85 1.39
CA GLU A 137 -6.33 16.82 2.29
C GLU A 137 -5.98 15.43 1.76
N PHE A 138 -5.32 14.62 2.57
CA PHE A 138 -5.01 13.24 2.20
C PHE A 138 -6.27 12.45 1.83
N ILE A 139 -6.11 11.49 0.91
CA ILE A 139 -7.19 10.60 0.50
C ILE A 139 -7.01 9.20 1.08
N THR A 140 -8.14 8.53 1.35
CA THR A 140 -8.17 7.20 1.96
C THR A 140 -9.10 6.26 1.24
N GLN A 141 -8.88 4.96 1.39
CA GLN A 141 -9.78 3.91 0.87
C GLN A 141 -11.23 4.08 1.33
N ARG A 142 -11.49 4.75 2.47
CA ARG A 142 -12.86 5.03 2.93
C ARG A 142 -13.62 5.96 1.99
N LYS A 143 -12.92 6.95 1.42
CA LYS A 143 -13.48 7.95 0.50
C LYS A 143 -13.32 7.52 -0.95
N TYR A 144 -12.17 6.94 -1.30
CA TYR A 144 -11.84 6.45 -2.64
C TYR A 144 -11.37 4.99 -2.56
N PRO A 145 -12.32 4.03 -2.54
CA PRO A 145 -12.00 2.61 -2.35
C PRO A 145 -11.08 2.02 -3.42
N LEU A 146 -11.10 2.55 -4.64
CA LEU A 146 -10.21 2.13 -5.74
C LEU A 146 -8.72 2.33 -5.45
N LEU A 147 -8.34 3.11 -4.43
CA LEU A 147 -6.96 3.14 -3.93
C LEU A 147 -6.46 1.73 -3.56
N ALA A 148 -7.34 0.82 -3.10
CA ALA A 148 -6.97 -0.57 -2.80
C ALA A 148 -6.47 -1.35 -4.03
N THR A 149 -6.91 -0.97 -5.23
CA THR A 149 -6.54 -1.62 -6.50
C THR A 149 -5.26 -1.05 -7.11
N VAL A 150 -4.80 0.12 -6.63
CA VAL A 150 -3.52 0.72 -7.04
C VAL A 150 -2.40 -0.12 -6.46
N GLN A 151 -1.67 -0.76 -7.36
CA GLN A 151 -0.57 -1.65 -7.01
C GLN A 151 0.71 -0.83 -6.76
N VAL A 152 1.57 -1.35 -5.90
CA VAL A 152 2.84 -0.74 -5.52
C VAL A 152 3.90 -1.83 -5.53
N ASP A 153 4.98 -1.61 -6.23
CA ASP A 153 6.16 -2.48 -6.25
C ASP A 153 7.38 -1.70 -5.71
N LEU A 154 8.32 -2.42 -5.09
CA LEU A 154 9.58 -1.86 -4.59
C LEU A 154 10.75 -2.55 -5.28
N TYR A 155 11.64 -1.78 -5.88
CA TYR A 155 12.80 -2.23 -6.63
C TYR A 155 14.09 -1.76 -5.96
N VAL A 156 14.93 -2.70 -5.56
CA VAL A 156 16.22 -2.45 -4.91
C VAL A 156 17.35 -2.80 -5.89
N PRO A 157 18.45 -2.03 -5.93
CA PRO A 157 19.57 -2.31 -6.81
C PRO A 157 20.11 -3.73 -6.62
N ASP A 158 20.30 -4.44 -7.72
CA ASP A 158 20.84 -5.80 -7.71
C ASP A 158 22.29 -5.76 -8.18
N ILE A 159 23.21 -6.06 -7.26
CA ILE A 159 24.65 -6.05 -7.53
C ILE A 159 25.00 -7.06 -8.64
N SER A 160 24.32 -8.20 -8.69
CA SER A 160 24.58 -9.24 -9.70
C SER A 160 24.23 -8.75 -11.11
N LYS A 161 23.09 -8.07 -11.25
CA LYS A 161 22.62 -7.51 -12.52
C LYS A 161 23.42 -6.28 -12.93
N SER A 162 23.75 -5.43 -11.96
CA SER A 162 24.55 -4.22 -12.17
C SER A 162 25.95 -4.54 -12.71
N ARG A 163 26.57 -5.64 -12.23
CA ARG A 163 27.84 -6.14 -12.79
C ARG A 163 27.72 -6.62 -14.24
N ALA A 164 26.56 -7.19 -14.61
CA ALA A 164 26.32 -7.66 -15.98
C ALA A 164 26.07 -6.51 -16.96
N GLN A 165 25.57 -5.35 -16.49
CA GLN A 165 25.25 -4.19 -17.33
C GLN A 165 25.76 -2.87 -16.73
N PRO A 166 27.09 -2.63 -16.72
CA PRO A 166 27.71 -1.48 -16.04
C PRO A 166 27.29 -0.12 -16.60
N GLN A 167 26.84 -0.07 -17.87
CA GLN A 167 26.44 1.18 -18.52
C GLN A 167 25.04 1.65 -18.09
N LEU A 168 24.17 0.76 -17.62
CA LEU A 168 22.81 1.08 -17.15
C LEU A 168 22.73 1.28 -15.62
N SER A 169 23.69 0.78 -14.85
CA SER A 169 23.66 0.71 -13.38
C SER A 169 24.21 1.95 -12.68
N LYS A 170 23.89 3.17 -13.15
CA LYS A 170 24.46 4.40 -12.58
C LYS A 170 23.78 4.89 -11.30
N SER A 171 22.57 4.44 -11.01
CA SER A 171 21.81 4.85 -9.83
C SER A 171 21.73 3.66 -8.86
N GLY A 172 22.26 3.85 -7.66
CA GLY A 172 22.09 2.93 -6.52
C GLY A 172 20.79 3.20 -5.75
N ASP A 173 19.83 3.89 -6.37
CA ASP A 173 18.62 4.33 -5.71
C ASP A 173 17.58 3.22 -5.66
N VAL A 174 16.79 3.21 -4.59
CA VAL A 174 15.62 2.33 -4.48
C VAL A 174 14.43 3.02 -5.11
N PHE A 175 13.67 2.31 -5.94
CA PHE A 175 12.52 2.85 -6.65
C PHE A 175 11.21 2.19 -6.21
N ILE A 176 10.18 3.02 -6.04
CA ILE A 176 8.80 2.60 -5.84
C ILE A 176 8.06 2.78 -7.16
N VAL A 177 7.46 1.71 -7.67
CA VAL A 177 6.61 1.80 -8.85
C VAL A 177 5.15 1.70 -8.43
N VAL A 178 4.39 2.75 -8.74
CA VAL A 178 2.95 2.79 -8.55
C VAL A 178 2.28 2.57 -9.89
N HIS A 179 1.35 1.63 -9.96
CA HIS A 179 0.67 1.34 -11.21
C HIS A 179 -0.80 0.99 -11.01
N PHE A 180 -1.59 1.26 -12.05
CA PHE A 180 -3.02 1.03 -12.03
C PHE A 180 -3.54 0.66 -13.43
N PRO A 181 -4.60 -0.17 -13.51
CA PRO A 181 -5.26 -0.50 -14.77
C PRO A 181 -5.81 0.76 -15.44
N TRP A 182 -5.44 0.99 -16.70
CA TRP A 182 -6.00 2.08 -17.48
C TRP A 182 -5.99 1.75 -18.96
N ARG A 183 -7.13 1.95 -19.62
CA ARG A 183 -7.30 1.73 -21.05
C ARG A 183 -7.79 3.01 -21.71
N GLU A 184 -7.09 3.43 -22.77
CA GLU A 184 -7.53 4.58 -23.57
C GLU A 184 -8.86 4.32 -24.29
N ALA A 185 -9.56 5.39 -24.65
CA ALA A 185 -10.77 5.28 -25.46
C ALA A 185 -10.45 4.92 -26.93
N GLY A 186 -11.39 4.29 -27.61
CA GLY A 186 -11.31 4.00 -29.05
C GLY A 186 -10.31 2.91 -29.43
N PHE A 187 -9.83 2.96 -30.68
CA PHE A 187 -9.00 1.92 -31.29
C PHE A 187 -7.63 1.76 -30.60
N ARG A 188 -7.01 2.85 -30.13
CA ARG A 188 -5.75 2.80 -29.37
C ARG A 188 -5.87 1.95 -28.11
N GLY A 189 -6.99 2.07 -27.38
CA GLY A 189 -7.26 1.24 -26.22
C GLY A 189 -7.46 -0.24 -26.55
N VAL A 190 -8.04 -0.56 -27.71
CA VAL A 190 -8.14 -1.96 -28.18
C VAL A 190 -6.76 -2.54 -28.45
N LEU A 191 -5.90 -1.80 -29.16
CA LEU A 191 -4.52 -2.21 -29.43
C LEU A 191 -3.71 -2.39 -28.14
N GLN A 192 -3.81 -1.45 -27.19
CA GLN A 192 -3.17 -1.56 -25.87
C GLN A 192 -3.59 -2.84 -25.16
N TRP A 193 -4.90 -3.15 -25.18
CA TRP A 193 -5.42 -4.37 -24.57
C TRP A 193 -4.88 -5.63 -25.23
N ILE A 194 -4.94 -5.73 -26.56
CA ILE A 194 -4.39 -6.88 -27.30
C ILE A 194 -2.90 -7.05 -26.98
N ALA A 195 -2.14 -5.97 -27.04
CA ALA A 195 -0.71 -6.02 -26.80
C ALA A 195 -0.38 -6.41 -25.35
N ALA A 196 -1.14 -5.92 -24.36
CA ALA A 196 -0.98 -6.36 -22.97
C ALA A 196 -1.22 -7.87 -22.85
N LYS A 197 -2.23 -8.42 -23.54
CA LYS A 197 -2.54 -9.86 -23.55
C LYS A 197 -1.44 -10.69 -24.21
N LEU A 198 -0.85 -10.21 -25.30
CA LEU A 198 0.25 -10.88 -26.00
C LEU A 198 1.54 -10.84 -25.20
N ALA A 199 1.89 -9.69 -24.61
CA ALA A 199 3.16 -9.50 -23.90
C ALA A 199 3.17 -10.12 -22.50
N ARG A 200 2.07 -9.99 -21.74
CA ARG A 200 1.99 -10.37 -20.31
C ARG A 200 0.98 -11.49 -20.03
N GLY A 201 0.40 -12.08 -21.06
CA GLY A 201 -0.49 -13.23 -20.97
C GLY A 201 -1.98 -12.89 -20.87
N ARG A 202 -2.82 -13.94 -20.87
CA ARG A 202 -4.28 -13.85 -21.04
C ARG A 202 -5.03 -13.01 -20.00
N HIS A 203 -4.46 -12.80 -18.82
CA HIS A 203 -5.10 -12.05 -17.74
C HIS A 203 -4.59 -10.61 -17.65
N ALA A 204 -3.55 -10.25 -18.40
CA ALA A 204 -2.97 -8.92 -18.37
C ALA A 204 -3.95 -7.84 -18.86
N VAL A 205 -3.82 -6.66 -18.25
CA VAL A 205 -4.54 -5.46 -18.65
C VAL A 205 -3.53 -4.35 -18.99
N PRO A 206 -3.91 -3.36 -19.80
CA PRO A 206 -3.15 -2.14 -19.94
C PRO A 206 -3.05 -1.40 -18.61
N GLU A 207 -1.87 -0.85 -18.33
CA GLU A 207 -1.57 -0.17 -17.07
C GLU A 207 -0.82 1.14 -17.33
N LYS A 208 -0.97 2.08 -16.40
CA LYS A 208 -0.15 3.30 -16.32
C LYS A 208 0.77 3.20 -15.11
N GLU A 209 1.98 3.74 -15.25
CA GLU A 209 3.05 3.57 -14.27
C GLU A 209 3.72 4.89 -13.89
N ILE A 210 3.99 5.01 -12.60
CA ILE A 210 4.70 6.13 -11.96
C ILE A 210 5.89 5.53 -11.24
N VAL A 211 7.06 6.13 -11.43
CA VAL A 211 8.29 5.73 -10.73
C VAL A 211 8.62 6.84 -9.76
N LEU A 212 8.74 6.48 -8.49
CA LEU A 212 9.01 7.40 -7.39
C LEU A 212 10.31 6.96 -6.71
N PRO A 213 11.24 7.88 -6.40
CA PRO A 213 12.43 7.53 -5.63
C PRO A 213 12.03 7.21 -4.18
N ALA A 214 12.61 6.17 -3.59
CA ALA A 214 12.43 5.91 -2.15
C ALA A 214 13.26 6.89 -1.30
N ALA A 215 14.46 7.24 -1.79
CA ALA A 215 15.29 8.29 -1.22
C ALA A 215 14.58 9.65 -1.31
N PHE A 216 14.86 10.54 -0.37
CA PHE A 216 14.36 11.89 -0.44
C PHE A 216 15.15 12.67 -1.51
N PRO A 217 14.48 13.36 -2.45
CA PRO A 217 15.17 14.03 -3.55
C PRO A 217 16.06 15.17 -3.03
N PRO A 218 17.27 15.36 -3.60
CA PRO A 218 18.12 16.49 -3.26
C PRO A 218 17.51 17.81 -3.77
N GLN A 219 17.96 18.93 -3.19
CA GLN A 219 17.43 20.26 -3.51
C GLN A 219 17.49 20.61 -5.01
N GLN A 220 18.57 20.20 -5.69
CA GLN A 220 18.71 20.39 -7.14
C GLN A 220 17.60 19.69 -7.93
N GLU A 221 17.27 18.44 -7.57
CA GLU A 221 16.21 17.69 -8.24
C GLU A 221 14.83 18.30 -7.94
N ILE A 222 14.61 18.79 -6.71
CA ILE A 222 13.38 19.50 -6.33
C ILE A 222 13.15 20.71 -7.24
N GLU A 223 14.18 21.50 -7.51
CA GLU A 223 14.13 22.68 -8.37
C GLU A 223 13.95 22.31 -9.85
N GLU A 224 14.71 21.34 -10.36
CA GLU A 224 14.64 20.88 -11.76
C GLU A 224 13.27 20.29 -12.11
N ARG A 225 12.65 19.59 -11.16
CA ARG A 225 11.33 18.96 -11.33
C ARG A 225 10.17 19.88 -11.00
N GLY A 226 10.44 21.05 -10.41
CA GLY A 226 9.42 22.00 -9.99
C GLY A 226 8.54 21.51 -8.83
N TYR A 227 9.09 20.71 -7.92
CA TYR A 227 8.36 20.27 -6.73
C TYR A 227 8.24 21.42 -5.71
N THR A 228 7.10 21.48 -5.03
CA THR A 228 6.83 22.53 -4.03
C THR A 228 6.53 21.93 -2.67
N TYR A 229 6.90 22.62 -1.59
CA TYR A 229 6.46 22.24 -0.25
C TYR A 229 5.08 22.81 0.03
N GLU A 230 4.17 21.95 0.45
CA GLU A 230 2.77 22.31 0.67
C GLU A 230 2.27 21.74 2.01
N PRO A 231 1.36 22.45 2.71
CA PRO A 231 0.74 21.96 3.92
C PRO A 231 -0.34 20.90 3.59
N VAL A 232 -0.11 19.66 4.03
CA VAL A 232 -1.06 18.55 3.87
C VAL A 232 -1.68 18.21 5.22
N THR A 233 -3.01 18.24 5.27
CA THR A 233 -3.76 17.84 6.47
C THR A 233 -3.96 16.33 6.51
N ILE A 234 -3.58 15.74 7.64
CA ILE A 234 -3.77 14.34 8.00
C ILE A 234 -4.54 14.32 9.31
N TRP A 235 -5.83 13.99 9.23
CA TRP A 235 -6.73 14.05 10.38
C TRP A 235 -6.79 15.45 10.99
N LYS A 236 -6.22 15.63 12.19
CA LYS A 236 -6.14 16.92 12.89
C LYS A 236 -4.79 17.61 12.71
N ASP A 237 -3.78 16.89 12.21
CA ASP A 237 -2.44 17.41 12.03
C ASP A 237 -2.29 17.99 10.63
N THR A 238 -1.45 19.02 10.48
CA THR A 238 -1.01 19.51 9.18
C THR A 238 0.50 19.45 9.13
N ILE A 239 1.04 18.82 8.09
CA ILE A 239 2.48 18.68 7.89
C ILE A 239 2.91 19.31 6.58
N MET A 240 4.10 19.89 6.55
CA MET A 240 4.72 20.31 5.31
C MET A 240 5.30 19.09 4.61
N ALA A 241 4.82 18.80 3.40
CA ALA A 241 5.28 17.69 2.59
C ALA A 241 5.64 18.16 1.18
N LEU A 242 6.52 17.43 0.51
CA LEU A 242 6.95 17.75 -0.84
C LEU A 242 5.89 17.26 -1.84
N ASN A 243 5.25 18.20 -2.53
CA ASN A 243 4.28 17.94 -3.60
C ASN A 243 5.01 17.54 -4.88
N MET A 244 4.82 16.28 -5.29
CA MET A 244 5.37 15.70 -6.51
C MET A 244 4.27 15.45 -7.55
N GLU A 245 3.23 16.29 -7.58
CA GLU A 245 2.15 16.22 -8.56
C GLU A 245 2.64 16.22 -10.02
N ALA A 246 3.78 16.87 -10.31
CA ALA A 246 4.34 16.93 -11.66
C ALA A 246 4.61 15.53 -12.26
N ASP A 247 4.85 14.52 -11.42
CA ASP A 247 5.07 13.13 -11.85
C ASP A 247 3.78 12.31 -11.99
N LEU A 248 2.63 12.85 -11.59
CA LEU A 248 1.37 12.13 -11.64
C LEU A 248 0.78 12.09 -13.06
N PRO A 249 0.39 10.90 -13.56
CA PRO A 249 -0.38 10.79 -14.79
C PRO A 249 -1.78 11.35 -14.57
N ARG A 250 -2.26 12.12 -15.55
CA ARG A 250 -3.57 12.80 -15.50
C ARG A 250 -4.73 11.81 -15.37
N GLU A 251 -4.52 10.57 -15.78
CA GLU A 251 -5.50 9.48 -15.77
C GLU A 251 -5.74 8.89 -14.37
N LEU A 252 -4.85 9.14 -13.40
CA LEU A 252 -5.01 8.59 -12.06
C LEU A 252 -6.20 9.20 -11.31
N ALA A 253 -6.41 10.51 -11.42
CA ALA A 253 -7.54 11.19 -10.78
C ALA A 253 -8.91 10.63 -11.23
N PRO A 254 -9.23 10.53 -12.53
CA PRO A 254 -10.48 9.92 -12.97
C PRO A 254 -10.55 8.42 -12.65
N TYR A 255 -9.44 7.69 -12.71
CA TYR A 255 -9.40 6.27 -12.26
C TYR A 255 -9.87 6.12 -10.81
N LEU A 256 -9.38 6.98 -9.92
CA LEU A 256 -9.74 6.95 -8.50
C LEU A 256 -11.12 7.55 -8.21
N GLY A 257 -11.76 8.20 -9.18
CA GLY A 257 -12.99 8.98 -8.99
C GLY A 257 -12.75 10.28 -8.22
N VAL A 258 -11.54 10.83 -8.25
CA VAL A 258 -11.20 12.11 -7.62
C VAL A 258 -11.48 13.23 -8.64
N SER A 259 -12.45 14.10 -8.31
CA SER A 259 -12.82 15.24 -9.14
C SER A 259 -11.94 16.49 -8.92
N ASN A 260 -11.35 16.59 -7.72
CA ASN A 260 -10.45 17.68 -7.37
C ASN A 260 -9.04 17.43 -7.90
N ARG A 261 -8.20 18.47 -7.90
CA ARG A 261 -6.76 18.35 -8.22
C ARG A 261 -6.13 17.31 -7.29
N LEU A 262 -5.41 16.35 -7.86
CA LEU A 262 -4.79 15.23 -7.15
C LEU A 262 -3.26 15.44 -7.14
N GLY A 263 -2.66 15.31 -5.97
CA GLY A 263 -1.22 15.38 -5.76
C GLY A 263 -0.71 14.14 -5.05
N ILE A 264 0.58 13.87 -5.19
CA ILE A 264 1.30 12.84 -4.45
C ILE A 264 2.38 13.53 -3.64
N PHE A 265 2.44 13.21 -2.35
CA PHE A 265 3.25 13.92 -1.38
C PHE A 265 4.27 13.00 -0.76
N ARG A 266 5.54 13.43 -0.76
CA ARG A 266 6.64 12.76 -0.06
C ARG A 266 6.81 13.41 1.31
N VAL A 267 6.86 12.59 2.37
CA VAL A 267 7.14 13.11 3.71
C VAL A 267 8.59 13.58 3.77
N ASP A 268 8.82 14.73 4.38
CA ASP A 268 10.16 15.24 4.68
C ASP A 268 10.72 14.52 5.92
N PRO A 269 11.83 13.76 5.81
CA PRO A 269 12.47 13.09 6.93
C PRO A 269 12.86 14.03 8.09
N ALA A 270 13.07 15.32 7.82
CA ALA A 270 13.37 16.32 8.83
C ALA A 270 12.12 16.85 9.58
N ARG A 271 10.91 16.57 9.07
CA ARG A 271 9.64 17.13 9.58
C ARG A 271 8.62 16.04 9.90
N LEU A 272 9.08 14.98 10.57
CA LEU A 272 8.24 13.88 11.02
C LEU A 272 7.35 14.27 12.21
N ARG A 273 6.21 13.59 12.36
CA ARG A 273 5.27 13.83 13.47
C ARG A 273 5.64 13.03 14.70
N GLN A 274 5.68 13.69 15.84
CA GLN A 274 5.92 13.04 17.13
C GLN A 274 4.64 12.40 17.67
N VAL A 275 4.78 11.22 18.26
CA VAL A 275 3.68 10.47 18.88
C VAL A 275 3.84 10.51 20.39
N PHE A 276 2.80 10.93 21.11
CA PHE A 276 2.85 11.07 22.57
C PHE A 276 1.87 10.14 23.29
N ARG A 277 0.60 10.15 22.90
CA ARG A 277 -0.46 9.47 23.67
C ARG A 277 -0.28 7.96 23.53
N CYS A 278 -0.34 7.22 24.66
CA CYS A 278 -0.04 5.78 24.79
C CYS A 278 1.33 5.31 24.26
N ALA A 279 2.17 6.22 23.75
CA ALA A 279 3.51 5.91 23.29
C ALA A 279 4.47 5.83 24.49
N PRO A 280 5.54 5.02 24.40
CA PRO A 280 6.58 5.01 25.43
C PRO A 280 7.23 6.39 25.55
N THR A 281 7.77 6.70 26.74
CA THR A 281 8.50 7.95 26.92
C THR A 281 9.83 7.90 26.15
N LYS A 282 10.44 9.07 25.91
CA LYS A 282 11.77 9.15 25.30
C LYS A 282 12.83 8.34 26.08
N ALA A 283 12.70 8.27 27.41
CA ALA A 283 13.62 7.52 28.25
C ALA A 283 13.49 6.00 28.04
N ASP A 284 12.26 5.52 27.84
CA ASP A 284 11.97 4.09 27.66
C ASP A 284 12.28 3.62 26.23
N ALA A 285 11.99 4.46 25.24
CA ALA A 285 12.18 4.12 23.83
C ALA A 285 13.59 4.40 23.30
N GLY A 286 14.37 5.25 23.97
CA GLY A 286 15.66 5.76 23.49
C GLY A 286 15.54 6.99 22.57
N TYR A 287 14.33 7.32 22.11
CA TYR A 287 14.01 8.43 21.21
C TYR A 287 12.55 8.88 21.41
N GLN A 288 12.16 10.02 20.86
CA GLN A 288 10.74 10.41 20.81
C GLN A 288 10.09 9.67 19.63
N PRO A 289 9.06 8.82 19.83
CA PRO A 289 8.40 8.10 18.75
C PRO A 289 7.94 8.99 17.59
N LEU A 290 8.23 8.59 16.35
CA LEU A 290 7.99 9.38 15.14
C LEU A 290 7.09 8.66 14.14
N THR A 291 6.38 9.42 13.33
CA THR A 291 5.61 8.89 12.20
C THR A 291 5.73 9.82 10.99
N GLY A 292 5.70 9.22 9.80
CA GLY A 292 5.44 9.92 8.54
C GLY A 292 3.94 10.01 8.27
N PHE A 293 3.46 9.36 7.20
CA PHE A 293 2.03 9.34 6.84
C PHE A 293 1.21 8.22 7.53
N GLN A 294 1.74 7.56 8.56
CA GLN A 294 1.00 6.66 9.45
C GLN A 294 -0.24 7.36 10.05
N ASP A 295 -1.26 6.61 10.47
CA ASP A 295 -2.43 7.26 11.09
C ASP A 295 -2.15 7.77 12.51
N ALA A 296 -1.42 7.00 13.31
CA ALA A 296 -1.16 7.34 14.71
C ALA A 296 0.18 6.81 15.26
N TYR A 297 0.56 5.56 14.94
CA TYR A 297 1.77 4.93 15.47
C TYR A 297 2.63 4.33 14.33
N PRO A 298 3.93 4.11 14.58
CA PRO A 298 4.87 3.56 13.58
C PRO A 298 4.43 2.24 12.96
N LEU A 299 3.91 1.34 13.78
CA LEU A 299 3.68 -0.06 13.42
C LEU A 299 2.34 -0.55 13.92
N HIS A 300 1.78 -1.52 13.20
CA HIS A 300 0.53 -2.16 13.55
C HIS A 300 0.68 -3.70 13.47
N LEU A 301 0.32 -4.37 14.56
CA LEU A 301 0.40 -5.82 14.76
C LEU A 301 -1.00 -6.45 14.69
N LEU A 302 -1.11 -7.60 14.02
CA LEU A 302 -2.33 -8.40 13.96
C LEU A 302 -2.04 -9.87 14.26
N ASN A 303 -2.81 -10.46 15.18
CA ASN A 303 -2.78 -11.88 15.46
C ASN A 303 -3.83 -12.61 14.59
N LEU A 304 -3.41 -13.62 13.83
CA LEU A 304 -4.29 -14.39 12.96
C LEU A 304 -5.35 -15.16 13.75
N SER A 305 -5.06 -15.64 14.97
CA SER A 305 -6.06 -16.30 15.81
C SER A 305 -7.19 -15.35 16.21
N SER A 306 -6.87 -14.10 16.55
CA SER A 306 -7.86 -13.04 16.83
C SER A 306 -8.72 -12.70 15.63
N LEU A 307 -8.12 -12.71 14.44
CA LEU A 307 -8.81 -12.50 13.17
C LEU A 307 -9.77 -13.64 12.86
N ARG A 308 -9.34 -14.90 13.02
CA ARG A 308 -10.16 -16.10 12.79
C ARG A 308 -11.36 -16.15 13.75
N ASP A 309 -11.17 -15.81 15.02
CA ASP A 309 -12.28 -15.73 15.99
C ASP A 309 -13.31 -14.65 15.60
N LEU A 310 -12.86 -13.48 15.13
CA LEU A 310 -13.77 -12.45 14.62
C LEU A 310 -14.47 -12.92 13.34
N ASP A 311 -13.73 -13.53 12.42
CA ASP A 311 -14.25 -14.03 11.14
C ASP A 311 -15.37 -15.05 11.34
N ALA A 312 -15.25 -15.94 12.33
CA ALA A 312 -16.28 -16.92 12.68
C ALA A 312 -17.59 -16.27 13.18
N LYS A 313 -17.54 -15.01 13.63
CA LYS A 313 -18.69 -14.26 14.16
C LYS A 313 -19.32 -13.32 13.11
N ILE A 314 -18.69 -13.16 11.94
CA ILE A 314 -19.19 -12.32 10.85
C ILE A 314 -20.27 -13.05 10.06
N GLN A 315 -21.36 -12.35 9.76
CA GLN A 315 -22.36 -12.82 8.82
C GLN A 315 -21.77 -12.81 7.40
N LYS A 316 -21.60 -14.00 6.81
CA LYS A 316 -21.01 -14.16 5.47
C LYS A 316 -22.02 -13.88 4.37
N ASP A 317 -21.55 -13.32 3.27
CA ASP A 317 -22.30 -13.12 2.03
C ASP A 317 -21.39 -13.26 0.79
N ASP A 318 -21.92 -12.93 -0.38
CA ASP A 318 -21.16 -13.01 -1.65
C ASP A 318 -19.95 -12.08 -1.71
N ASN A 319 -19.98 -10.96 -0.96
CA ASN A 319 -18.93 -9.95 -0.94
C ASN A 319 -17.91 -10.18 0.19
N LEU A 320 -18.25 -10.98 1.20
CA LEU A 320 -17.40 -11.29 2.34
C LEU A 320 -17.56 -12.75 2.78
N ARG A 321 -16.90 -13.65 2.04
CA ARG A 321 -16.83 -15.09 2.38
C ARG A 321 -15.85 -15.36 3.52
N ASN A 322 -14.68 -14.73 3.47
CA ASN A 322 -13.62 -14.82 4.47
C ASN A 322 -13.07 -13.43 4.78
N LEU A 323 -12.78 -13.15 6.04
CA LEU A 323 -12.18 -11.90 6.47
C LEU A 323 -10.67 -11.92 6.21
N ASP A 324 -10.29 -11.23 5.14
CA ASP A 324 -8.89 -11.10 4.75
C ASP A 324 -8.07 -10.23 5.74
N PRO A 325 -6.92 -10.71 6.27
CA PRO A 325 -6.03 -9.91 7.12
C PRO A 325 -5.60 -8.57 6.49
N ARG A 326 -5.45 -8.50 5.16
CA ARG A 326 -5.01 -7.32 4.40
C ARG A 326 -5.96 -6.13 4.57
N ARG A 327 -7.24 -6.38 4.88
CA ARG A 327 -8.24 -5.33 5.19
C ARG A 327 -7.84 -4.45 6.38
N PHE A 328 -7.03 -5.00 7.29
CA PHE A 328 -6.62 -4.32 8.52
C PHE A 328 -5.29 -3.58 8.40
N ARG A 329 -4.58 -3.74 7.28
CA ARG A 329 -3.33 -3.05 6.96
C ARG A 329 -2.28 -3.13 8.08
N ALA A 330 -2.12 -4.32 8.64
CA ALA A 330 -1.05 -4.61 9.61
C ALA A 330 0.30 -4.62 8.91
N ASN A 331 1.33 -4.21 9.64
CA ASN A 331 2.72 -4.31 9.22
C ASN A 331 3.31 -5.66 9.65
N ILE A 332 2.93 -6.13 10.83
CA ILE A 332 3.39 -7.41 11.38
C ILE A 332 2.17 -8.29 11.62
N ILE A 333 2.16 -9.48 11.03
CA ILE A 333 1.11 -10.47 11.23
C ILE A 333 1.74 -11.69 11.92
N ILE A 334 1.20 -12.07 13.07
CA ILE A 334 1.67 -13.19 13.88
C ILE A 334 0.65 -14.32 13.93
N ASP A 335 1.12 -15.53 14.21
CA ASP A 335 0.28 -16.72 14.38
C ASP A 335 0.86 -17.65 15.48
N GLY A 336 0.10 -18.69 15.84
CA GLY A 336 0.50 -19.70 16.82
C GLY A 336 0.08 -19.38 18.27
N LEU A 337 -0.54 -18.23 18.50
CA LEU A 337 -0.97 -17.76 19.82
C LEU A 337 -2.50 -17.87 19.98
N SER A 338 -3.00 -17.79 21.22
CA SER A 338 -4.44 -17.74 21.49
C SER A 338 -5.06 -16.45 20.96
N ALA A 339 -6.35 -16.49 20.62
CA ALA A 339 -7.08 -15.31 20.19
C ALA A 339 -7.07 -14.23 21.28
N TYR A 340 -6.74 -13.01 20.86
CA TYR A 340 -6.67 -11.79 21.66
C TYR A 340 -5.59 -11.77 22.76
N ASP A 341 -4.66 -12.72 22.78
CA ASP A 341 -3.54 -12.72 23.74
C ASP A 341 -2.73 -11.42 23.66
N GLU A 342 -2.58 -10.88 22.45
CA GLU A 342 -1.82 -9.67 22.15
C GLU A 342 -2.33 -8.42 22.86
N GLU A 343 -3.59 -8.40 23.31
CA GLU A 343 -4.20 -7.23 23.95
C GLU A 343 -3.73 -6.99 25.38
N THR A 344 -3.00 -7.94 25.96
CA THR A 344 -2.43 -7.82 27.31
C THR A 344 -0.95 -7.52 27.30
N TRP A 345 -0.29 -7.47 26.15
CA TRP A 345 1.16 -7.30 26.09
C TRP A 345 1.53 -5.83 26.25
N LYS A 346 2.55 -5.53 27.06
CA LYS A 346 3.10 -4.18 27.20
C LYS A 346 4.42 -4.02 26.47
N THR A 347 5.26 -5.04 26.55
CA THR A 347 6.52 -5.09 25.84
C THR A 347 6.71 -6.49 25.27
N LEU A 348 7.14 -6.56 24.02
CA LEU A 348 7.47 -7.81 23.35
C LEU A 348 8.86 -7.73 22.71
N ARG A 349 9.43 -8.89 22.43
CA ARG A 349 10.67 -9.06 21.68
C ARG A 349 10.45 -10.09 20.57
N PHE A 350 10.92 -9.77 19.37
CA PHE A 350 11.02 -10.73 18.29
C PHE A 350 12.43 -11.33 18.29
N THR A 351 12.51 -12.65 18.44
CA THR A 351 13.77 -13.37 18.54
C THR A 351 14.00 -14.19 17.26
N PRO A 352 15.14 -14.00 16.57
CA PRO A 352 15.46 -14.75 15.37
C PRO A 352 15.59 -16.25 15.61
N GLY A 353 15.35 -17.03 14.55
CA GLY A 353 15.72 -18.44 14.54
C GLY A 353 17.25 -18.63 14.52
N PRO A 354 17.76 -19.83 14.83
CA PRO A 354 19.19 -20.10 14.96
C PRO A 354 20.00 -19.87 13.67
N SER A 355 19.35 -19.82 12.50
CA SER A 355 19.97 -19.56 11.20
C SER A 355 20.03 -18.08 10.82
N SER A 356 19.39 -17.19 11.58
CA SER A 356 19.37 -15.76 11.29
C SER A 356 20.66 -15.09 11.73
N ARG A 357 21.01 -13.99 11.05
CA ARG A 357 22.14 -13.13 11.41
C ARG A 357 21.72 -11.88 12.19
N HIS A 358 20.41 -11.66 12.32
CA HIS A 358 19.86 -10.48 12.96
C HIS A 358 19.84 -10.63 14.48
N GLN A 359 19.87 -9.52 15.20
CA GLN A 359 19.69 -9.50 16.65
C GLN A 359 18.19 -9.47 17.01
N PRO A 360 17.82 -9.80 18.26
CA PRO A 360 16.45 -9.64 18.73
C PRO A 360 15.99 -8.19 18.71
N SER A 361 14.75 -7.95 18.28
CA SER A 361 14.17 -6.60 18.16
C SER A 361 13.07 -6.39 19.20
N ARG A 362 13.07 -5.25 19.90
CA ARG A 362 12.16 -4.97 21.01
C ARG A 362 11.11 -3.93 20.62
N PHE A 363 9.89 -4.12 21.13
CA PHE A 363 8.76 -3.24 20.83
C PHE A 363 7.94 -2.97 22.08
N HIS A 364 7.52 -1.73 22.24
CA HIS A 364 6.45 -1.34 23.14
C HIS A 364 5.12 -1.50 22.44
N VAL A 365 4.17 -2.10 23.14
CA VAL A 365 2.80 -2.24 22.68
C VAL A 365 2.03 -1.04 23.23
N SER A 366 1.74 -0.08 22.36
CA SER A 366 1.24 1.22 22.76
C SER A 366 -0.23 1.17 23.18
N CYS A 367 -1.12 0.76 22.28
CA CYS A 367 -2.54 0.63 22.58
C CYS A 367 -3.26 -0.33 21.62
N ARG A 368 -4.51 -0.67 21.94
CA ARG A 368 -5.39 -1.35 21.00
C ARG A 368 -5.62 -0.50 19.76
N THR A 369 -5.75 -1.17 18.61
CA THR A 369 -6.04 -0.50 17.34
C THR A 369 -7.54 -0.35 17.16
N VAL A 370 -8.03 0.86 17.44
CA VAL A 370 -9.41 1.26 17.17
C VAL A 370 -9.64 1.24 15.66
N ARG A 371 -10.66 0.49 15.22
CA ARG A 371 -10.97 0.32 13.80
C ARG A 371 -11.99 1.34 13.32
N CYS A 372 -11.74 1.84 12.11
CA CYS A 372 -12.71 2.63 11.35
C CYS A 372 -13.37 1.75 10.27
N LYS A 373 -14.17 2.36 9.38
CA LYS A 373 -14.83 1.65 8.26
C LYS A 373 -13.91 1.25 7.10
N LEU A 374 -12.59 1.44 7.22
CA LEU A 374 -11.64 1.06 6.16
C LEU A 374 -11.65 -0.44 5.85
N PRO A 375 -11.68 -1.37 6.85
CA PRO A 375 -11.68 -2.80 6.59
C PRO A 375 -12.88 -3.33 5.77
N ASN A 376 -13.93 -2.53 5.61
CA ASN A 376 -15.05 -2.85 4.74
C ASN A 376 -14.66 -2.87 3.25
N VAL A 377 -13.55 -2.21 2.87
CA VAL A 377 -13.05 -2.19 1.50
C VAL A 377 -12.31 -3.49 1.22
N ASP A 378 -12.71 -4.18 0.16
CA ASP A 378 -12.02 -5.36 -0.34
C ASP A 378 -10.65 -4.98 -0.95
N PRO A 379 -9.56 -5.62 -0.51
CA PRO A 379 -8.21 -5.27 -0.95
C PRO A 379 -7.91 -5.63 -2.41
N ASP A 380 -8.66 -6.52 -3.04
CA ASP A 380 -8.38 -6.98 -4.41
C ASP A 380 -9.15 -6.18 -5.45
N ASN A 381 -10.41 -5.84 -5.17
CA ASN A 381 -11.28 -5.15 -6.14
C ASN A 381 -11.75 -3.75 -5.71
N GLY A 382 -11.46 -3.33 -4.48
CA GLY A 382 -11.87 -2.02 -3.95
C GLY A 382 -13.36 -1.88 -3.70
N VAL A 383 -14.17 -2.94 -3.81
CA VAL A 383 -15.60 -2.91 -3.49
C VAL A 383 -15.76 -2.77 -1.99
N ARG A 384 -16.57 -1.80 -1.57
CA ARG A 384 -16.83 -1.54 -0.16
C ARG A 384 -18.08 -2.27 0.28
N HIS A 385 -17.92 -3.20 1.22
CA HIS A 385 -19.04 -3.84 1.87
C HIS A 385 -19.82 -2.82 2.74
N PRO A 386 -21.16 -2.75 2.65
CA PRO A 386 -21.94 -1.69 3.30
C PRO A 386 -21.87 -1.71 4.83
N VAL A 387 -21.79 -2.89 5.44
CA VAL A 387 -21.89 -3.06 6.90
C VAL A 387 -20.69 -3.79 7.54
N GLU A 388 -20.30 -4.96 7.05
CA GLU A 388 -19.17 -5.74 7.56
C GLU A 388 -17.78 -5.30 7.04
N PRO A 389 -16.71 -5.52 7.82
CA PRO A 389 -16.68 -6.07 9.18
C PRO A 389 -16.89 -5.02 10.29
N ASP A 390 -17.15 -3.74 9.96
CA ASP A 390 -17.38 -2.66 10.96
C ASP A 390 -18.50 -3.00 11.96
N LYS A 391 -19.59 -3.63 11.50
CA LYS A 391 -20.69 -4.06 12.37
C LYS A 391 -20.24 -5.13 13.37
N ALA A 392 -19.61 -6.22 12.91
CA ALA A 392 -19.10 -7.26 13.81
C ALA A 392 -18.04 -6.71 14.78
N LEU A 393 -17.13 -5.86 14.32
CA LEU A 393 -16.13 -5.20 15.15
C LEU A 393 -16.77 -4.41 16.29
N ARG A 394 -17.78 -3.58 16.01
CA ARG A 394 -18.46 -2.82 17.07
C ARG A 394 -19.26 -3.70 18.01
N LYS A 395 -19.90 -4.76 17.49
CA LYS A 395 -20.75 -5.65 18.29
C LYS A 395 -19.93 -6.53 19.24
N PHE A 396 -18.82 -7.08 18.78
CA PHE A 396 -18.06 -8.10 19.51
C PHE A 396 -16.73 -7.60 20.05
N ARG A 397 -16.22 -6.45 19.58
CA ARG A 397 -14.89 -5.94 19.91
C ARG A 397 -14.90 -4.50 20.44
N ASP A 398 -16.01 -4.01 20.98
CA ASP A 398 -16.04 -2.78 21.78
C ASP A 398 -15.47 -3.05 23.19
N VAL A 399 -14.16 -3.23 23.26
CA VAL A 399 -13.43 -3.72 24.46
C VAL A 399 -12.54 -2.67 25.12
N ASP A 400 -12.42 -1.47 24.54
CA ASP A 400 -11.52 -0.43 25.04
C ASP A 400 -12.32 0.75 25.62
N GLU A 401 -12.18 0.96 26.93
CA GLU A 401 -12.90 2.01 27.65
C GLU A 401 -12.60 3.43 27.13
N GLY A 402 -11.41 3.63 26.56
CA GLY A 402 -10.98 4.90 25.96
C GLY A 402 -11.56 5.16 24.57
N ALA A 403 -12.25 4.16 23.99
CA ALA A 403 -12.82 4.22 22.65
C ALA A 403 -14.22 3.59 22.57
N LYS A 404 -15.08 3.85 23.56
CA LYS A 404 -16.46 3.31 23.63
C LYS A 404 -17.20 3.38 22.28
N TYR A 405 -17.95 2.33 21.97
CA TYR A 405 -18.71 2.12 20.74
C TYR A 405 -17.87 1.90 19.48
N LYS A 406 -16.56 1.71 19.61
CA LYS A 406 -15.66 1.41 18.49
C LYS A 406 -15.04 0.05 18.68
N GLY A 407 -15.04 -0.73 17.60
CA GLY A 407 -14.39 -2.04 17.61
C GLY A 407 -12.86 -1.93 17.58
N CYS A 408 -12.19 -2.77 18.36
CA CYS A 408 -10.74 -2.90 18.41
C CYS A 408 -10.29 -4.24 17.85
N LEU A 409 -9.22 -4.25 17.06
CA LEU A 409 -8.57 -5.49 16.62
C LEU A 409 -7.11 -5.20 16.33
N GLY A 410 -6.17 -5.98 16.85
CA GLY A 410 -4.74 -5.75 16.68
C GLY A 410 -4.20 -4.60 17.55
N MET A 411 -2.88 -4.47 17.59
CA MET A 411 -2.17 -3.59 18.52
C MET A 411 -1.26 -2.60 17.79
N GLN A 412 -1.19 -1.37 18.28
CA GLN A 412 -0.24 -0.38 17.80
C GLN A 412 1.11 -0.61 18.49
N LEU A 413 2.20 -0.62 17.72
CA LEU A 413 3.54 -0.85 18.23
C LEU A 413 4.44 0.37 18.00
N THR A 414 5.38 0.53 18.91
CA THR A 414 6.50 1.48 18.81
C THR A 414 7.80 0.71 19.00
N PRO A 415 8.76 0.78 18.07
CA PRO A 415 10.04 0.11 18.26
C PRO A 415 10.81 0.74 19.42
N LEU A 416 11.52 -0.10 20.17
CA LEU A 416 12.40 0.29 21.26
C LEU A 416 13.84 0.06 20.82
N PHE A 417 14.67 1.07 21.02
CA PHE A 417 16.10 1.00 20.75
C PHE A 417 16.87 1.20 22.05
N ASP A 418 18.05 0.61 22.13
CA ASP A 418 18.94 0.90 23.25
C ASP A 418 19.42 2.37 23.17
N LYS A 419 19.87 2.92 24.29
CA LYS A 419 20.13 4.37 24.42
C LYS A 419 21.08 4.85 23.33
N MET A 420 20.66 5.92 22.63
CA MET A 420 21.37 6.55 21.52
C MET A 420 22.79 7.00 21.90
N GLN A 421 23.79 6.25 21.47
CA GLN A 421 25.21 6.64 21.48
C GLN A 421 25.67 7.03 20.06
N SER A 422 25.07 6.42 19.03
CA SER A 422 25.29 6.67 17.61
C SER A 422 23.96 6.68 16.81
N PRO A 423 23.91 7.27 15.60
CA PRO A 423 22.74 7.19 14.71
C PRO A 423 22.36 5.75 14.29
N ASP A 424 23.36 4.87 14.20
CA ASP A 424 23.17 3.45 13.82
C ASP A 424 22.47 2.64 14.93
N ASP A 425 22.42 3.18 16.16
CA ASP A 425 21.75 2.53 17.30
C ASP A 425 20.22 2.56 17.19
N LEU A 426 19.66 3.35 16.26
CA LEU A 426 18.22 3.45 15.99
C LEU A 426 17.76 2.53 14.86
N GLU A 427 18.45 1.41 14.67
CA GLU A 427 18.09 0.41 13.67
C GLU A 427 18.00 -0.98 14.30
N SER A 428 16.97 -1.73 13.90
CA SER A 428 16.87 -3.17 14.18
C SER A 428 16.24 -3.88 12.98
N TYR A 429 16.02 -5.18 13.05
CA TYR A 429 15.48 -5.95 11.94
C TYR A 429 14.36 -6.88 12.38
N VAL A 430 13.38 -7.05 11.51
CA VAL A 430 12.35 -8.10 11.65
C VAL A 430 12.30 -8.93 10.39
N GLU A 431 12.11 -10.24 10.57
CA GLU A 431 11.97 -11.20 9.48
C GLU A 431 10.83 -12.18 9.77
N VAL A 432 10.25 -12.71 8.70
CA VAL A 432 9.25 -13.79 8.80
C VAL A 432 9.90 -15.01 9.45
N GLY A 433 9.21 -15.59 10.43
CA GLY A 433 9.66 -16.74 11.21
C GLY A 433 10.29 -16.39 12.57
N MET A 434 10.55 -15.12 12.88
CA MET A 434 10.97 -14.72 14.23
C MET A 434 9.94 -15.12 15.29
N PHE A 435 10.42 -15.63 16.42
CA PHE A 435 9.61 -16.01 17.57
C PHE A 435 9.14 -14.79 18.35
N VAL A 436 7.96 -14.87 18.97
CA VAL A 436 7.39 -13.83 19.80
C VAL A 436 7.62 -14.14 21.27
N ASP A 437 8.50 -13.37 21.91
CA ASP A 437 8.72 -13.41 23.35
C ASP A 437 7.95 -12.26 24.03
N ILE A 438 7.04 -12.57 24.95
CA ILE A 438 6.36 -11.55 25.76
C ILE A 438 7.24 -11.21 26.96
N LEU A 439 7.64 -9.94 27.09
CA LEU A 439 8.48 -9.48 28.20
C LEU A 439 7.66 -8.95 29.38
N ASP A 440 6.55 -8.28 29.09
CA ASP A 440 5.68 -7.68 30.11
C ASP A 440 4.22 -7.68 29.67
N ARG A 441 3.30 -7.77 30.65
CA ARG A 441 1.85 -7.78 30.43
C ARG A 441 1.14 -6.75 31.31
N GLY A 442 0.06 -6.17 30.80
CA GLY A 442 -0.77 -5.20 31.50
C GLY A 442 -2.03 -4.81 30.73
N THR A 443 -2.68 -3.74 31.15
CA THR A 443 -3.93 -3.24 30.57
C THR A 443 -3.70 -2.04 29.66
N HIS A 444 -4.42 -1.95 28.54
CA HIS A 444 -4.41 -0.76 27.68
C HIS A 444 -5.72 0.02 27.82
N VAL A 445 -5.59 1.33 27.72
CA VAL A 445 -6.70 2.27 27.54
C VAL A 445 -6.31 3.19 26.39
N TYR A 446 -7.12 3.22 25.35
CA TYR A 446 -6.88 4.04 24.18
C TYR A 446 -7.04 5.52 24.53
N ILE A 447 -6.05 6.33 24.17
CA ILE A 447 -6.15 7.78 24.27
C ILE A 447 -6.18 8.30 22.84
N SER A 448 -7.30 8.92 22.45
CA SER A 448 -7.45 9.48 21.10
C SER A 448 -6.32 10.44 20.80
N GLN A 449 -5.71 10.37 19.62
CA GLN A 449 -4.72 11.32 19.11
C GLN A 449 -5.37 12.63 18.62
#